data_AF-A0A7Y2ED68-F1
#
_entry.id   AF-A0A7Y2ED68-F1
#
_cell.length_a   1.000
_cell.length_b   1.000
_cell.length_c   1.000
_cell.angle_alpha   90.00
_cell.angle_beta   90.00
_cell.angle_gamma   90.00
#
_symmetry.space_group_name_H-M   'P 1'
#
loop_
_entity.id
_entity.type
_entity.pdbx_description
1 polymer ?
#
loop_
_entity_poly.entity_id
_entity_poly.type
_entity_poly.pdbx_seq_one_letter_code
_entity_poly.pdbx_strand_id
1 'polypeptide(L)'
;ATVRELRRVYFIQGVMVTSLGGLFGVGLGALLIGSQIAFGWLRITPSLAYPVEFQPINILIVLGTIVLLGIIASQIASSRVNKKLLQA
;
A
#
# COMPACT_ATOMS: atom_id res chain seq x y z
N ALA A 1 -1.91 -0.51 30.34
CA ALA A 1 -1.10 -1.12 29.27
C ALA A 1 0.37 -0.85 29.51
N THR A 2 1.22 -1.86 29.47
CA THR A 2 2.68 -1.67 29.47
C THR A 2 3.14 -1.14 28.10
N VAL A 3 4.23 -0.38 28.06
CA VAL A 3 4.80 0.17 26.81
C VAL A 3 5.01 -0.91 25.74
N ARG A 4 5.37 -2.13 26.18
CA ARG A 4 5.58 -3.28 25.31
C ARG A 4 4.31 -3.72 24.59
N GLU A 5 3.16 -3.71 25.28
CA GLU A 5 1.86 -4.02 24.69
C GLU A 5 1.45 -2.96 23.67
N LEU A 6 1.63 -1.69 24.02
CA LEU A 6 1.27 -0.58 23.14
C LEU A 6 2.09 -0.62 21.85
N ARG A 7 3.40 -0.84 21.95
CA ARG A 7 4.29 -1.05 20.78
C ARG A 7 3.80 -2.18 19.89
N ARG A 8 3.35 -3.30 20.48
CA ARG A 8 2.84 -4.45 19.73
C ARG A 8 1.55 -4.10 18.98
N VAL A 9 0.64 -3.36 19.61
CA VAL A 9 -0.60 -2.89 18.96
C VAL A 9 -0.28 -1.99 17.77
N TYR A 10 0.57 -0.97 17.95
CA TYR A 10 0.95 -0.07 16.86
C TYR A 10 1.66 -0.79 15.71
N PHE A 11 2.51 -1.76 16.03
CA PHE A 11 3.18 -2.56 15.00
C PHE A 11 2.16 -3.36 14.17
N ILE A 12 1.27 -4.12 14.84
CA ILE A 12 0.25 -4.92 14.15
C ILE A 12 -0.71 -4.04 13.36
N GLN A 13 -1.13 -2.91 13.94
CA GLN A 13 -2.00 -1.95 13.26
C GLN A 13 -1.32 -1.37 12.02
N GLY A 14 -0.04 -0.98 12.11
CA GLY A 14 0.72 -0.46 10.96
C GLY A 14 0.85 -1.48 9.84
N VAL A 15 1.13 -2.74 10.18
CA VAL A 15 1.20 -3.84 9.20
C VAL A 15 -0.18 -4.10 8.58
N MET A 16 -1.24 -4.19 9.37
CA MET A 16 -2.60 -4.38 8.86
C MET A 16 -3.02 -3.27 7.91
N VAL A 17 -2.84 -2.00 8.30
CA VAL A 17 -3.23 -0.84 7.49
C VAL A 17 -2.45 -0.83 6.18
N THR A 18 -1.14 -1.16 6.22
CA THR A 18 -0.33 -1.19 5.00
C THR A 18 -0.72 -2.34 4.08
N SER A 19 -0.96 -3.54 4.61
CA SER A 19 -1.38 -4.70 3.81
C SER A 19 -2.76 -4.47 3.18
N LEU A 20 -3.73 -3.98 3.96
CA LEU A 20 -5.07 -3.66 3.46
C LEU A 20 -5.02 -2.52 2.44
N GLY A 21 -4.30 -1.43 2.74
CA GLY A 21 -4.10 -0.32 1.81
C GLY A 21 -3.42 -0.76 0.51
N GLY A 22 -2.44 -1.65 0.60
CA GLY A 22 -1.79 -2.25 -0.58
C GLY A 22 -2.75 -3.08 -1.43
N LEU A 23 -3.56 -3.94 -0.81
CA LEU A 23 -4.60 -4.71 -1.49
C LEU A 23 -5.62 -3.81 -2.20
N PHE A 24 -6.15 -2.80 -1.50
CA PHE A 24 -7.10 -1.87 -2.08
C PHE A 24 -6.48 -1.01 -3.20
N GLY A 25 -5.27 -0.49 -2.99
CA GLY A 25 -4.58 0.32 -3.98
C GLY A 25 -4.27 -0.46 -5.27
N VAL A 26 -3.77 -1.68 -5.12
CA VAL A 26 -3.49 -2.58 -6.26
C VAL A 26 -4.78 -3.01 -6.95
N GLY A 27 -5.84 -3.31 -6.19
CA GLY A 27 -7.16 -3.65 -6.74
C GLY A 27 -7.75 -2.49 -7.57
N LEU A 28 -7.70 -1.27 -7.03
CA LEU A 28 -8.14 -0.07 -7.76
C LEU A 28 -7.28 0.19 -9.00
N GLY A 29 -5.97 0.06 -8.90
CA GLY A 29 -5.06 0.19 -10.04
C GLY A 29 -5.35 -0.83 -11.14
N ALA A 30 -5.60 -2.09 -10.78
CA ALA A 30 -5.97 -3.14 -11.72
C ALA A 30 -7.31 -2.86 -12.40
N LEU A 31 -8.32 -2.39 -11.66
CA LEU A 31 -9.60 -1.97 -12.23
C LEU A 31 -9.45 -0.79 -13.20
N LEU A 32 -8.62 0.20 -12.86
CA LEU A 32 -8.35 1.35 -13.72
C LEU A 32 -7.66 0.93 -15.02
N ILE A 33 -6.62 0.09 -14.95
CA ILE A 33 -5.92 -0.41 -16.14
C ILE A 33 -6.87 -1.28 -16.98
N GLY A 34 -7.65 -2.17 -16.35
CA GLY A 34 -8.65 -2.99 -17.04
C GLY A 34 -9.70 -2.13 -17.77
N SER A 35 -10.20 -1.08 -17.11
CA SER A 35 -11.11 -0.11 -17.72
C SER A 35 -10.46 0.65 -18.87
N GLN A 36 -9.18 1.03 -18.73
CA GLN A 36 -8.42 1.68 -19.80
C GLN A 36 -8.25 0.77 -21.03
N ILE A 37 -8.02 -0.53 -20.85
CA ILE A 37 -7.95 -1.48 -21.97
C ILE A 37 -9.31 -1.66 -22.64
N ALA A 38 -10.39 -1.72 -21.85
CA ALA A 38 -11.74 -1.93 -22.35
C ALA A 38 -12.31 -0.71 -23.10
N PHE A 39 -12.11 0.49 -22.56
CA PHE A 39 -12.75 1.71 -23.05
C PHE A 39 -11.80 2.69 -23.76
N GLY A 40 -10.48 2.58 -23.55
CA GLY A 40 -9.49 3.44 -24.19
C GLY A 40 -9.75 4.94 -23.97
N TRP A 41 -10.22 5.29 -22.77
CA TRP A 41 -10.74 6.60 -22.41
C TRP A 41 -9.62 7.63 -22.20
N LEU A 42 -8.46 7.19 -21.72
CA LEU A 42 -7.24 8.01 -21.74
C LEU A 42 -6.58 7.90 -23.12
N ARG A 43 -6.57 8.99 -23.88
CA ARG A 43 -6.02 9.06 -25.24
C ARG A 43 -4.87 10.06 -25.33
N ILE A 44 -3.80 9.70 -26.03
CA ILE A 44 -2.67 10.60 -26.31
C ILE A 44 -3.04 11.54 -27.47
N THR A 45 -3.69 10.98 -28.50
CA THR A 45 -4.27 11.72 -29.62
C THR A 45 -5.68 11.20 -29.89
N PRO A 46 -6.54 11.95 -30.61
CA PRO A 46 -7.93 11.53 -30.85
C PRO A 46 -8.08 10.14 -31.46
N SER A 47 -7.06 9.68 -32.19
CA SER A 47 -7.00 8.37 -32.86
C SER A 47 -6.24 7.28 -32.08
N LEU A 48 -5.47 7.61 -31.03
CA LEU A 48 -4.62 6.65 -30.31
C LEU A 48 -4.85 6.72 -28.80
N ALA A 49 -5.40 5.63 -28.26
CA ALA A 49 -5.48 5.40 -26.82
C ALA A 49 -4.09 5.22 -26.21
N TYR A 50 -3.92 5.64 -24.94
CA TYR A 50 -2.66 5.43 -24.22
C TYR A 50 -2.44 3.93 -24.02
N PRO A 51 -1.33 3.36 -24.52
CA PRO A 51 -1.07 1.93 -24.46
C PRO A 51 -0.69 1.55 -23.03
N VAL A 52 -1.48 0.67 -22.41
CA VAL A 52 -1.20 0.09 -21.09
C VAL A 52 -1.05 -1.41 -21.22
N GLU A 53 -0.13 -1.99 -20.46
CA GLU A 53 0.10 -3.43 -20.43
C GLU A 53 -0.15 -3.96 -19.02
N PHE A 54 -1.09 -4.91 -18.89
CA PHE A 54 -1.42 -5.52 -17.61
C PHE A 54 -0.66 -6.83 -17.43
N GLN A 55 0.46 -6.77 -16.69
CA GLN A 55 1.25 -7.96 -16.37
C GLN A 55 1.02 -8.40 -14.92
N PRO A 56 0.60 -9.64 -14.65
CA PRO A 56 0.39 -10.16 -13.29
C PRO A 56 1.64 -10.08 -12.40
N ILE A 57 2.84 -10.16 -12.98
CA ILE A 57 4.10 -10.05 -12.22
C ILE A 57 4.24 -8.68 -11.53
N ASN A 58 3.74 -7.60 -12.16
CA ASN A 58 3.81 -6.26 -11.60
C ASN A 58 2.99 -6.15 -10.31
N ILE A 59 1.87 -6.87 -10.22
CA ILE A 59 1.04 -6.95 -9.01
C ILE A 59 1.85 -7.52 -7.84
N LEU A 60 2.56 -8.63 -8.07
CA LEU A 60 3.39 -9.27 -7.06
C LEU A 60 4.55 -8.38 -6.61
N ILE A 61 5.21 -7.71 -7.56
CA ILE A 61 6.32 -6.78 -7.25
C ILE A 61 5.81 -5.60 -6.42
N VAL A 62 4.68 -5.00 -6.80
CA VAL A 62 4.09 -3.86 -6.08
C VAL A 62 3.63 -4.29 -4.69
N LEU A 63 2.93 -5.41 -4.54
CA LEU A 63 2.53 -5.90 -3.21
C LEU A 63 3.74 -6.25 -2.35
N GLY A 64 4.75 -6.91 -2.92
CA GLY A 64 5.98 -7.26 -2.22
C GLY A 64 6.70 -6.01 -1.69
N THR A 65 6.85 -4.98 -2.52
CA THR A 65 7.49 -3.71 -2.12
C THR A 65 6.68 -2.98 -1.05
N ILE A 66 5.35 -2.89 -1.18
CA ILE A 66 4.48 -2.27 -0.18
C ILE A 66 4.59 -2.98 1.17
N VAL A 67 4.53 -4.31 1.20
CA VAL A 67 4.63 -5.09 2.45
C VAL A 67 5.99 -4.90 3.10
N LEU A 68 7.07 -4.96 2.32
CA LEU A 68 8.43 -4.83 2.85
C LEU A 68 8.66 -3.45 3.47
N LEU A 69 8.29 -2.39 2.75
CA LEU A 69 8.36 -1.01 3.25
C LEU A 69 7.41 -0.79 4.43
N GLY A 70 6.21 -1.37 4.39
CA GLY A 70 5.21 -1.29 5.45
C GLY A 70 5.66 -1.91 6.76
N ILE A 71 6.33 -3.06 6.71
CA ILE A 71 6.90 -3.71 7.89
C ILE A 71 7.98 -2.81 8.50
N ILE A 72 8.90 -2.29 7.68
CA ILE A 72 9.97 -1.39 8.15
C ILE A 72 9.37 -0.13 8.79
N ALA A 73 8.41 0.50 8.13
CA ALA A 73 7.71 1.68 8.65
C ALA A 73 7.01 1.39 9.98
N SER A 74 6.34 0.23 10.08
CA SER A 74 5.64 -0.20 11.30
C SER A 74 6.59 -0.48 12.46
N GLN A 75 7.78 -1.05 12.19
CA GLN A 75 8.83 -1.24 13.20
C GLN A 75 9.37 0.11 13.71
N ILE A 76 9.64 1.05 12.81
CA ILE A 76 10.12 2.39 13.16
C ILE A 76 9.06 3.14 13.99
N ALA A 77 7.80 3.12 13.57
CA ALA A 77 6.71 3.77 14.29
C ALA A 77 6.51 3.18 15.68
N SER A 78 6.49 1.85 15.78
CA SER A 78 6.34 1.14 17.05
C SER A 78 7.50 1.43 18.01
N SER A 79 8.76 1.39 17.53
CA SER A 79 9.93 1.63 18.39
C SER A 79 9.99 3.06 18.96
N ARG A 80 9.42 4.05 18.27
CA ARG A 80 9.33 5.44 18.75
C ARG A 80 8.34 5.63 19.91
N VAL A 81 7.43 4.71 20.16
CA VAL A 81 6.49 4.79 21.30
C VAL A 81 7.25 4.55 22.62
N ASN A 82 7.33 5.58 23.46
CA ASN A 82 8.02 5.56 24.76
C ASN A 82 7.22 6.31 25.83
N LYS A 83 7.47 6.02 27.13
CA LYS A 83 6.65 6.54 28.25
C LYS A 83 6.55 8.07 28.28
N LYS A 84 7.60 8.78 27.84
CA LYS A 84 7.62 10.24 27.74
C LYS A 84 6.61 10.80 26.73
N LEU A 85 6.34 10.10 25.63
CA LEU A 85 5.33 10.49 24.63
C LEU A 85 3.89 10.27 25.11
N LEU A 86 3.68 9.44 26.13
CA LEU A 86 2.36 9.09 26.66
C LEU A 86 1.98 9.89 27.92
N GLN A 87 2.92 10.66 28.49
CA GLN A 87 2.72 11.49 29.68
C GLN A 87 2.73 13.00 29.36
N ALA A 88 2.94 13.37 28.10
CA ALA A 88 2.73 14.72 27.58
C ALA A 88 1.31 14.81 27.02
#